data_AF-A0A0G2GB97-F1
#
_entry.id   AF-A0A0G2GB97-F1
#
_cell.length_a   1.000
_cell.length_b   1.000
_cell.length_c   1.000
_cell.angle_alpha   90.00
_cell.angle_beta   90.00
_cell.angle_gamma   90.00
#
_symmetry.space_group_name_H-M   'P 1'
#
loop_
_entity.id
_entity.type
_entity.pdbx_description
1 polymer ?
#
loop_
_entity_poly.entity_id
_entity_poly.type
_entity_poly.pdbx_seq_one_letter_code
_entity_poly.pdbx_strand_id
1 'polypeptide(L)'
;MSTASKMTLLGTIVGTVGIVTFVHWAQGAEKAAMHAGVVRDMEQQRIKRERQADFEMQRALEEEYKKLQTVSPSVPPMPVSGKS
;
A
#
# COMPACT_ATOMS: atom_id res chain seq x y z
N MET A 1 30.76 -44.87 -18.53
CA MET A 1 30.33 -43.46 -18.48
C MET A 1 31.52 -42.60 -18.07
N SER A 2 31.77 -41.51 -18.80
CA SER A 2 32.83 -40.54 -18.48
C SER A 2 32.60 -39.87 -17.12
N THR A 3 33.67 -39.63 -16.37
CA THR A 3 33.67 -38.92 -15.08
C THR A 3 33.04 -37.53 -15.20
N ALA A 4 33.25 -36.87 -16.36
CA ALA A 4 32.66 -35.57 -16.65
C ALA A 4 31.12 -35.61 -16.62
N SER A 5 30.50 -36.61 -17.25
CA SER A 5 29.04 -36.75 -17.27
C SER A 5 28.46 -37.02 -15.88
N LYS A 6 29.18 -37.74 -15.01
CA LYS A 6 28.77 -37.96 -13.62
C LYS A 6 28.84 -36.68 -12.79
N MET A 7 29.89 -35.87 -12.99
CA MET A 7 30.05 -34.58 -12.32
C MET A 7 28.95 -33.60 -12.75
N THR A 8 28.62 -33.54 -14.04
CA THR A 8 27.50 -32.73 -14.54
C THR A 8 26.18 -33.15 -13.92
N LEU A 9 25.89 -34.46 -13.88
CA LEU A 9 24.65 -34.97 -13.28
C LEU A 9 24.55 -34.65 -11.78
N LEU A 10 25.66 -34.79 -11.05
CA LEU A 10 25.69 -34.49 -9.62
C LEU A 10 25.53 -32.98 -9.38
N GLY A 11 26.15 -32.16 -10.21
CA GLY A 11 26.01 -30.70 -10.16
C GLY A 11 24.58 -30.23 -10.43
N THR A 12 23.88 -30.81 -11.42
CA THR A 12 22.49 -30.44 -11.69
C THR A 12 21.57 -30.84 -10.54
N ILE A 13 21.76 -32.03 -9.96
CA ILE A 13 20.99 -32.47 -8.77
C ILE A 13 21.19 -31.50 -7.61
N VAL A 14 22.45 -31.17 -7.29
CA VAL A 14 22.77 -30.24 -6.20
C VAL A 14 22.19 -28.85 -6.47
N GLY A 15 22.31 -28.36 -7.70
CA GLY A 15 21.74 -27.07 -8.11
C GLY A 15 20.22 -27.04 -7.95
N THR A 16 19.52 -28.07 -8.42
CA THR A 16 18.06 -28.16 -8.29
C THR A 16 17.63 -28.18 -6.82
N VAL A 17 18.25 -29.03 -5.99
CA VAL A 17 17.94 -29.09 -4.56
C VAL A 17 18.19 -27.74 -3.90
N GLY A 18 19.34 -27.11 -4.20
CA GLY A 18 19.70 -25.80 -3.66
C GLY A 18 18.68 -24.70 -3.99
N ILE A 19 18.22 -24.63 -5.25
CA ILE A 19 17.21 -23.66 -5.68
C ILE A 19 15.89 -23.90 -4.94
N VAL A 20 15.43 -25.14 -4.85
CA VAL A 20 14.17 -25.46 -4.16
C VAL A 20 14.25 -25.09 -2.68
N THR A 21 15.34 -25.42 -1.99
CA THR A 21 15.56 -25.04 -0.59
C THR A 21 15.60 -23.52 -0.42
N PHE A 22 16.29 -22.81 -1.32
CA PHE A 22 16.37 -21.36 -1.28
C PHE A 22 14.99 -20.69 -1.44
N VAL A 23 14.17 -21.15 -2.39
CA VAL A 23 12.82 -20.59 -2.60
C VAL A 23 11.94 -20.82 -1.37
N HIS A 24 11.97 -22.00 -0.75
CA HIS A 24 11.19 -22.27 0.46
C HIS A 24 11.59 -21.35 1.62
N TRP A 25 12.89 -21.08 1.76
CA TRP A 25 13.38 -20.12 2.75
C TRP A 25 12.92 -18.69 2.44
N ALA A 26 13.05 -18.26 1.18
CA ALA A 26 12.66 -16.92 0.73
C ALA A 26 11.15 -16.66 0.87
N GLN A 27 10.31 -17.65 0.54
CA GLN A 27 8.85 -17.59 0.74
C GLN A 27 8.47 -17.34 2.20
N GLY A 28 9.25 -17.87 3.16
CA GLY A 28 9.05 -17.60 4.58
C GLY A 28 9.27 -16.13 4.95
N ALA A 29 10.32 -15.52 4.41
CA ALA A 29 10.61 -14.10 4.62
C ALA A 29 9.53 -13.20 3.99
N GLU A 30 9.06 -13.53 2.79
CA GLU A 30 7.99 -12.79 2.11
C GLU A 30 6.65 -12.88 2.87
N LYS A 31 6.33 -14.05 3.43
CA LYS A 31 5.10 -14.23 4.23
C LYS A 31 5.07 -13.33 5.47
N ALA A 32 6.21 -13.15 6.13
CA ALA A 32 6.33 -12.24 7.27
C ALA A 32 6.14 -10.77 6.84
N ALA A 33 6.70 -10.38 5.68
CA ALA A 33 6.54 -9.05 5.12
C ALA A 33 5.07 -8.76 4.72
N MET A 34 4.35 -9.75 4.19
CA MET A 34 2.94 -9.61 3.83
C MET A 34 2.05 -9.33 5.06
N HIS A 35 2.32 -9.95 6.21
CA HIS A 35 1.59 -9.66 7.45
C HIS A 35 1.83 -8.22 7.94
N ALA A 36 3.07 -7.72 7.81
CA ALA A 36 3.40 -6.33 8.13
C ALA A 36 2.69 -5.33 7.20
N GLY A 37 2.50 -5.69 5.93
CA GLY A 37 1.70 -4.92 4.97
C GLY A 37 0.25 -4.76 5.40
N VAL A 38 -0.41 -5.86 5.79
CA VAL A 38 -1.82 -5.85 6.24
C VAL A 38 -2.01 -5.02 7.50
N VAL A 39 -1.10 -5.14 8.48
CA VAL A 39 -1.16 -4.35 9.71
C VAL A 39 -1.05 -2.85 9.40
N ARG A 40 -0.13 -2.47 8.51
CA ARG A 40 0.04 -1.07 8.11
C ARG A 40 -1.17 -0.51 7.37
N ASP A 41 -1.83 -1.32 6.55
CA ASP A 41 -3.07 -0.93 5.86
C ASP A 41 -4.23 -0.74 6.84
N MET A 42 -4.33 -1.57 7.88
CA MET A 42 -5.35 -1.44 8.93
C MET A 42 -5.18 -0.15 9.75
N GLU A 43 -3.96 0.25 10.07
CA GLU A 43 -3.67 1.53 10.73
C GLU A 43 -4.07 2.71 9.85
N GLN A 44 -3.76 2.67 8.55
CA GLN A 44 -4.16 3.74 7.63
C GLN A 44 -5.68 3.85 7.47
N GLN A 45 -6.41 2.73 7.51
CA GLN A 45 -7.88 2.77 7.47
C GLN A 45 -8.47 3.47 8.70
N ARG A 46 -7.89 3.29 9.89
CA ARG A 46 -8.36 3.99 11.11
C ARG A 46 -8.22 5.50 10.97
N ILE A 47 -7.04 5.97 10.57
CA ILE A 47 -6.77 7.40 10.37
C ILE A 47 -7.69 7.99 9.29
N LYS A 48 -7.98 7.24 8.22
CA LYS A 48 -8.92 7.70 7.19
C LYS A 48 -10.35 7.88 7.72
N ARG A 49 -10.82 6.98 8.60
CA ARG A 49 -12.16 7.11 9.21
C ARG A 49 -12.24 8.31 10.14
N GLU A 50 -11.20 8.56 10.94
CA GLU A 50 -11.13 9.76 11.79
C GLU A 50 -11.20 11.03 10.94
N ARG A 51 -10.41 11.12 9.87
CA ARG A 51 -10.43 12.28 8.96
C ARG A 51 -11.75 12.45 8.21
N GLN A 52 -12.45 11.35 7.90
CA GLN A 52 -13.79 11.42 7.29
C GLN A 52 -14.82 11.98 8.27
N ALA A 53 -14.79 11.53 9.53
CA ALA A 53 -15.68 12.05 10.57
C ALA A 53 -15.42 13.55 10.83
N ASP A 54 -14.15 13.98 10.85
CA ASP A 54 -13.80 15.39 10.99
C ASP A 54 -14.31 16.25 9.82
N PHE A 55 -14.28 15.71 8.60
CA PHE A 55 -14.79 16.40 7.43
C PHE A 55 -16.32 16.50 7.44
N GLU A 56 -17.01 15.42 7.81
CA GLU A 56 -18.48 15.40 7.93
C GLU A 56 -18.97 16.39 9.00
N MET A 57 -18.30 16.46 10.15
CA MET A 57 -18.60 17.43 11.20
C MET A 57 -18.45 18.87 10.70
N GLN A 58 -17.34 19.19 10.02
CA GLN A 58 -17.12 20.52 9.47
C GLN A 58 -18.18 20.89 8.43
N ARG A 59 -18.57 19.94 7.57
CA ARG A 59 -19.62 20.14 6.58
C ARG A 59 -20.98 20.41 7.24
N ALA A 60 -21.34 19.65 8.27
CA ALA A 60 -22.57 19.88 9.00
C ALA A 60 -22.60 21.27 9.67
N LEU A 61 -21.49 21.67 10.29
CA LEU A 61 -21.35 23.01 10.87
C LEU A 61 -21.47 24.11 9.79
N GLU A 62 -20.81 23.94 8.63
CA GLU A 62 -20.92 24.89 7.51
C GLU A 62 -22.37 25.03 7.02
N GLU A 63 -23.11 23.93 6.91
CA GLU A 63 -24.52 23.93 6.52
C GLU A 63 -25.40 24.64 7.57
N GLU A 64 -25.11 24.51 8.86
CA GLU A 64 -25.79 25.26 9.92
C GLU A 64 -25.50 26.76 9.87
N TYR A 65 -24.23 27.16 9.70
CA TYR A 65 -23.86 28.57 9.57
C TYR A 65 -24.48 29.24 8.33
N LYS A 66 -24.56 28.52 7.19
CA LYS A 66 -25.21 29.02 5.96
C LYS A 66 -26.71 29.26 6.09
N LYS A 67 -27.42 28.54 6.96
CA LYS A 67 -28.86 28.77 7.21
C LYS A 67 -29.11 30.12 7.88
N LEU A 68 -28.16 30.58 8.69
CA LEU A 68 -28.26 31.84 9.44
C LEU A 68 -27.65 33.02 8.66
N GLN A 69 -26.76 32.76 7.70
CA GLN A 69 -26.02 33.78 6.99
C GLN A 69 -26.27 33.70 5.47
N THR A 70 -27.04 34.64 4.92
CA THR A 70 -27.11 34.88 3.46
C THR A 70 -25.81 35.55 3.01
N VAL A 71 -24.73 34.78 2.87
CA VAL A 71 -23.46 35.32 2.37
C VAL A 71 -23.56 35.46 0.85
N SER A 72 -23.54 36.70 0.35
CA SER A 72 -23.36 36.96 -1.08
C SER A 72 -21.95 36.51 -1.48
N PRO A 73 -21.74 35.76 -2.58
CA PRO A 73 -20.44 35.21 -2.94
C PRO A 73 -19.46 36.35 -3.29
N SER A 74 -18.59 36.72 -2.36
CA SER A 74 -17.59 37.78 -2.57
C SER A 74 -16.18 37.24 -2.83
N VAL A 75 -16.05 36.04 -3.41
CA VAL A 75 -14.76 35.51 -3.85
C VAL A 75 -14.88 35.09 -5.32
N PRO A 76 -14.28 35.84 -6.27
CA PRO A 76 -14.15 35.40 -7.65
C PRO A 76 -13.39 34.05 -7.70
N PRO A 77 -13.76 33.12 -8.58
CA PRO A 77 -13.05 31.86 -8.72
C PRO A 77 -11.59 32.14 -9.09
N MET A 78 -10.67 31.78 -8.20
CA MET A 78 -9.24 31.83 -8.46
C MET A 78 -8.89 30.78 -9.52
N PRO A 79 -8.19 31.13 -10.62
CA PRO A 79 -7.79 30.16 -11.62
C PRO A 79 -6.78 29.19 -11.02
N VAL A 80 -7.10 27.90 -11.06
CA VAL A 80 -6.20 26.82 -10.68
C VAL A 80 -5.11 26.73 -11.75
N SER A 81 -3.98 27.42 -11.53
CA SER A 81 -2.79 27.28 -12.38
C SER A 81 -2.02 26.02 -11.95
N GLY A 82 -2.42 24.88 -12.51
CA GLY A 82 -1.65 23.63 -12.49
C GLY A 82 -1.00 23.42 -13.86
N LYS A 83 0.33 23.42 -13.86
CA LYS A 83 1.22 23.38 -15.04
C LYS A 83 1.19 22.04 -15.79
N SER A 84 1.61 22.15 -17.05
CA SER A 84 2.04 21.11 -18.00
C SER A 84 2.94 20.03 -17.39
#